data_AF-A0A969HYA5-F1
#
_entry.id   AF-A0A969HYA5-F1
#
_cell.length_a   1.000
_cell.length_b   1.000
_cell.length_c   1.000
_cell.angle_alpha   90.00
_cell.angle_beta   90.00
_cell.angle_gamma   90.00
#
_symmetry.space_group_name_H-M   'P 1'
#
loop_
_entity.id
_entity.type
_entity.pdbx_description
1 polymer ?
#
loop_
_entity_poly.entity_id
_entity_poly.type
_entity_poly.pdbx_seq_one_letter_code
_entity_poly.pdbx_strand_id
1 'polypeptide(L)'
;MVLAGYVRRLARTVRLDAIIDPAHAASDDPAVLAAHCLEAIDPTLSATIREGDMLLVRDITFPPSSSTAADEPHTTTAVLALQALGIAAVICTTAPPPLHCSGCQLRSAHHRTTCQRCRYHRWQYRAH
;
A
#
# COMPACT_ATOMS: atom_id res chain seq x y z
N MET A 1 -17.41 9.25 1.94
CA MET A 1 -16.86 8.52 3.09
C MET A 1 -15.77 9.40 3.69
N VAL A 2 -15.69 9.46 5.01
CA VAL A 2 -14.65 10.19 5.76
C VAL A 2 -13.88 9.13 6.55
N LEU A 3 -12.55 9.11 6.41
CA LEU A 3 -11.67 8.25 7.20
C LEU A 3 -11.12 9.07 8.38
N ALA A 4 -11.03 8.47 9.56
CA ALA A 4 -10.47 9.09 10.76
C ALA A 4 -9.53 8.09 11.46
N GLY A 5 -8.35 8.56 11.85
CA GLY A 5 -7.30 7.74 12.45
C GLY A 5 -6.00 8.54 12.59
N TYR A 6 -4.95 7.92 13.13
CA TYR A 6 -3.64 8.57 13.21
C TYR A 6 -2.90 8.46 11.89
N VAL A 7 -2.17 9.52 11.54
CA VAL A 7 -1.29 9.52 10.37
C VAL A 7 0.11 9.10 10.80
N ARG A 8 0.59 7.98 10.26
CA ARG A 8 1.98 7.52 10.40
C ARG A 8 2.79 8.01 9.21
N ARG A 9 3.69 8.96 9.45
CA ARG A 9 4.51 9.56 8.40
C ARG A 9 5.87 8.86 8.30
N LEU A 10 6.18 8.36 7.12
CA LEU A 10 7.52 7.93 6.74
C LEU A 10 8.18 9.05 5.93
N ALA A 11 9.26 9.63 6.46
CA ALA A 11 9.96 10.76 5.84
C ALA A 11 10.88 10.33 4.68
N ARG A 12 10.53 9.29 3.93
CA ARG A 12 11.35 8.72 2.86
C ARG A 12 10.50 8.14 1.74
N THR A 13 11.14 7.94 0.59
CA THR A 13 10.62 7.09 -0.49
C THR A 13 10.64 5.65 0.01
N VAL A 14 9.49 4.98 -0.08
CA VAL A 14 9.32 3.60 0.36
C VAL A 14 9.41 2.70 -0.86
N ARG A 15 10.25 1.69 -0.81
CA ARG A 15 10.28 0.67 -1.86
C ARG A 15 9.27 -0.42 -1.56
N LEU A 16 8.74 -1.05 -2.61
CA LEU A 16 7.76 -2.13 -2.46
C LEU A 16 8.30 -3.30 -1.63
N ASP A 17 9.56 -3.68 -1.85
CA ASP A 17 10.28 -4.71 -1.08
C ASP A 17 10.57 -4.30 0.37
N ALA A 18 10.42 -3.01 0.70
CA ALA A 18 10.50 -2.53 2.07
C ALA A 18 9.13 -2.53 2.77
N ILE A 19 8.02 -2.68 2.04
CA ILE A 19 6.68 -2.85 2.62
C ILE A 19 6.51 -4.28 3.11
N ILE A 20 6.97 -5.26 2.33
CA ILE A 20 7.04 -6.66 2.74
C ILE A 20 8.31 -7.26 2.15
N ASP A 21 9.08 -7.98 2.97
CA ASP A 21 10.26 -8.66 2.47
C ASP A 21 9.83 -9.79 1.49
N PRO A 22 10.50 -9.96 0.34
CA PRO A 22 10.20 -11.05 -0.58
C PRO A 22 10.25 -12.45 0.05
N ALA A 23 11.01 -12.65 1.12
CA ALA A 23 11.02 -13.90 1.89
C ALA A 23 9.67 -14.20 2.56
N HIS A 24 8.92 -13.17 2.94
CA HIS A 24 7.58 -13.29 3.53
C HIS A 24 6.47 -13.17 2.49
N ALA A 25 6.79 -12.78 1.25
CA ALA A 25 5.80 -12.59 0.19
C ALA A 25 5.12 -13.90 -0.26
N ALA A 26 5.69 -15.06 0.06
CA ALA A 26 5.13 -16.39 -0.18
C ALA A 26 4.17 -16.87 0.93
N SER A 27 4.01 -16.10 2.01
CA SER A 27 3.06 -16.42 3.07
C SER A 27 1.65 -15.95 2.69
N ASP A 28 0.68 -16.87 2.75
CA ASP A 28 -0.75 -16.56 2.56
C ASP A 28 -1.46 -16.14 3.86
N ASP A 29 -0.76 -16.13 5.00
CA ASP A 29 -1.34 -15.77 6.29
C ASP A 29 -1.29 -14.23 6.51
N PRO A 30 -2.44 -13.54 6.54
CA PRO A 30 -2.47 -12.10 6.75
C PRO A 30 -1.87 -11.67 8.10
N ALA A 31 -1.90 -12.51 9.14
CA ALA A 31 -1.31 -12.17 10.43
C ALA A 31 0.23 -12.10 10.35
N VAL A 32 0.84 -13.02 9.60
CA VAL A 32 2.29 -13.02 9.33
C VAL A 32 2.65 -11.81 8.47
N LEU A 33 1.88 -11.54 7.42
CA LEU A 33 2.10 -10.37 6.57
C LEU A 33 2.00 -9.04 7.34
N ALA A 34 1.04 -8.92 8.25
CA ALA A 34 0.90 -7.73 9.10
C ALA A 34 2.07 -7.56 10.06
N ALA A 35 2.55 -8.65 10.68
CA ALA A 35 3.66 -8.62 11.64
C ALA A 35 4.98 -8.15 11.00
N HIS A 36 5.22 -8.55 9.76
CA HIS A 36 6.43 -8.21 8.99
C HIS A 36 6.25 -6.99 8.07
N CYS A 37 5.09 -6.33 8.11
CA CYS A 37 4.84 -5.15 7.29
C CYS A 37 5.72 -3.97 7.74
N LEU A 38 6.46 -3.38 6.80
CA LEU A 38 7.37 -2.25 7.01
C LEU A 38 8.50 -2.52 8.04
N GLU A 39 8.80 -3.78 8.34
CA GLU A 39 9.82 -4.16 9.33
C GLU A 39 11.21 -3.61 8.99
N ALA A 40 11.58 -3.63 7.70
CA ALA A 40 12.83 -3.06 7.20
C ALA A 40 12.92 -1.52 7.35
N ILE A 41 11.81 -0.87 7.64
CA ILE A 41 11.72 0.58 7.83
C ILE A 41 11.68 0.94 9.30
N ASP A 42 10.70 0.36 9.98
CA ASP A 42 10.44 0.58 11.38
C ASP A 42 9.70 -0.64 11.94
N PRO A 43 10.41 -1.54 12.64
CA PRO A 43 9.80 -2.76 13.20
C PRO A 43 8.77 -2.45 14.30
N THR A 44 8.72 -1.23 14.82
CA THR A 44 7.75 -0.86 15.85
C THR A 44 6.38 -0.50 15.28
N LEU A 45 6.27 -0.32 13.96
CA LEU A 45 5.00 0.03 13.31
C LEU A 45 3.94 -1.04 13.45
N SER A 46 4.31 -2.32 13.33
CA SER A 46 3.37 -3.44 13.45
C SER A 46 2.70 -3.49 14.83
N ALA A 47 3.38 -3.06 15.88
CA ALA A 47 2.84 -2.97 17.23
C ALA A 47 2.08 -1.66 17.52
N THR A 48 2.33 -0.61 16.73
CA THR A 48 1.84 0.75 17.01
C THR A 48 0.60 1.11 16.19
N ILE A 49 0.50 0.57 14.98
CA ILE A 49 -0.62 0.83 14.08
C ILE A 49 -1.88 0.19 14.64
N ARG A 50 -2.99 0.93 14.51
CA ARG A 50 -4.33 0.46 14.83
C ARG A 50 -5.19 0.51 13.59
N GLU A 51 -6.26 -0.28 13.60
CA GLU A 51 -7.28 -0.23 12.55
C GLU A 51 -7.78 1.20 12.36
N GLY A 52 -7.74 1.70 11.13
CA GLY A 52 -8.16 3.05 10.78
C GLY A 52 -7.01 4.05 10.61
N ASP A 53 -5.79 3.72 11.05
CA ASP A 53 -4.61 4.56 10.84
C ASP A 53 -4.29 4.70 9.34
N MET A 54 -3.60 5.78 9.00
CA MET A 54 -3.22 6.11 7.62
C MET A 54 -1.71 6.19 7.51
N LEU A 55 -1.17 5.71 6.40
CA LEU A 55 0.25 5.80 6.11
C LEU A 55 0.51 6.97 5.16
N LEU A 56 1.40 7.88 5.55
CA LEU A 56 1.86 8.98 4.70
C LEU A 56 3.30 8.71 4.28
N VAL A 57 3.51 8.48 2.99
CA VAL A 57 4.83 8.28 2.39
C VAL A 57 5.07 9.36 1.35
N ARG A 58 6.33 9.61 0.97
CA ARG A 58 6.61 10.51 -0.16
C ARG A 58 6.24 9.79 -1.46
N ASP A 59 7.07 8.84 -1.87
CA ASP A 59 6.88 8.07 -3.09
C ASP A 59 6.95 6.58 -2.79
N ILE A 60 6.25 5.79 -3.58
CA ILE A 60 6.39 4.33 -3.61
C ILE A 60 7.07 3.94 -4.92
N THR A 61 8.17 3.18 -4.82
CA THR A 61 8.96 2.77 -5.98
C THR A 61 9.15 1.26 -6.03
N PHE A 62 9.31 0.72 -7.24
CA PHE A 62 9.73 -0.66 -7.42
C PHE A 62 11.23 -0.86 -7.14
N PRO A 63 11.66 -2.08 -6.79
CA PRO A 63 13.08 -2.42 -6.76
C PRO A 63 13.70 -2.30 -8.17
N PRO A 64 14.99 -1.92 -8.29
CA PRO A 64 15.64 -1.70 -9.58
C PRO A 64 15.79 -3.00 -10.42
N SER A 65 15.62 -4.17 -9.80
CA SER A 65 15.71 -5.48 -10.46
C SER A 65 14.37 -6.01 -10.99
N SER A 66 13.25 -5.36 -10.69
CA SER A 66 11.94 -5.83 -11.14
C SER A 66 11.55 -5.23 -12.48
N SER A 67 11.35 -6.09 -13.49
CA SER A 67 10.69 -5.71 -14.73
C SER A 67 9.16 -5.81 -14.55
N THR A 68 8.46 -4.81 -15.07
CA THR A 68 7.07 -4.39 -14.83
C THR A 68 5.95 -5.46 -15.00
N ALA A 69 6.28 -6.72 -15.30
CA ALA A 69 5.32 -7.83 -15.48
C ALA A 69 5.53 -9.02 -14.53
N ALA A 70 6.67 -9.14 -13.84
CA ALA A 70 6.99 -10.32 -13.01
C ALA A 70 6.65 -10.16 -11.52
N ASP A 71 6.32 -8.95 -11.06
CA ASP A 71 6.14 -8.60 -9.63
C ASP A 71 4.68 -8.36 -9.20
N GLU A 72 3.73 -8.76 -10.04
CA GLU A 72 2.29 -8.83 -9.69
C GLU A 72 2.01 -9.54 -8.35
N PRO A 73 2.59 -10.73 -8.06
CA PRO A 73 2.32 -11.40 -6.79
C PRO A 73 2.88 -10.60 -5.61
N HIS A 74 4.10 -10.05 -5.74
CA HIS A 74 4.72 -9.27 -4.68
C HIS A 74 3.93 -7.97 -4.37
N THR A 75 3.38 -7.33 -5.41
CA THR A 75 2.54 -6.15 -5.19
C THR A 75 1.23 -6.49 -4.49
N THR A 76 0.60 -7.58 -4.89
CA THR A 76 -0.63 -8.06 -4.27
C THR A 76 -0.41 -8.39 -2.80
N THR A 77 0.71 -9.02 -2.46
CA THR A 77 1.09 -9.30 -1.06
C THR A 77 1.41 -8.04 -0.26
N ALA A 78 2.06 -7.04 -0.86
CA ALA A 78 2.33 -5.76 -0.19
C ALA A 78 1.03 -5.02 0.18
N VAL A 79 0.04 -5.05 -0.71
CA VAL A 79 -1.29 -4.52 -0.43
C VAL A 79 -1.93 -5.28 0.72
N LEU A 80 -1.92 -6.63 0.66
CA LEU A 80 -2.47 -7.46 1.72
C LEU A 80 -1.84 -7.17 3.07
N ALA A 81 -0.52 -7.01 3.13
CA ALA A 81 0.20 -6.67 4.35
C ALA A 81 -0.29 -5.34 4.94
N LEU A 82 -0.43 -4.30 4.12
CA LEU A 82 -0.95 -3.00 4.55
C LEU A 82 -2.39 -3.09 5.06
N GLN A 83 -3.24 -3.88 4.40
CA GLN A 83 -4.62 -4.11 4.83
C GLN A 83 -4.70 -4.90 6.13
N ALA A 84 -3.92 -5.97 6.25
CA ALA A 84 -3.88 -6.85 7.41
C ALA A 84 -3.33 -6.11 8.64
N LEU A 85 -2.44 -5.15 8.43
CA LEU A 85 -1.96 -4.22 9.46
C LEU A 85 -3.06 -3.24 9.93
N GLY A 86 -4.16 -3.10 9.18
CA GLY A 86 -5.28 -2.23 9.54
C GLY A 86 -5.16 -0.80 9.00
N ILE A 87 -4.26 -0.55 8.04
CA ILE A 87 -4.13 0.77 7.42
C ILE A 87 -5.36 1.01 6.53
N ALA A 88 -6.07 2.10 6.80
CA ALA A 88 -7.26 2.48 6.03
C ALA A 88 -6.90 3.12 4.68
N ALA A 89 -5.79 3.85 4.61
CA ALA A 89 -5.33 4.52 3.40
C ALA A 89 -3.81 4.75 3.40
N VAL A 90 -3.22 4.70 2.21
CA VAL A 90 -1.85 5.17 1.95
C VAL A 90 -1.92 6.44 1.13
N ILE A 91 -1.28 7.51 1.62
CA ILE A 91 -1.21 8.81 0.97
C ILE A 91 0.23 8.98 0.47
N CYS A 92 0.37 9.21 -0.82
CA CYS A 92 1.67 9.36 -1.50
C CYS A 92 1.59 10.35 -2.66
N THR A 93 2.73 10.91 -3.06
CA THR A 93 2.83 11.75 -4.27
C THR A 93 2.87 10.91 -5.52
N THR A 94 3.57 9.78 -5.49
CA THR A 94 3.61 8.83 -6.61
C THR A 94 3.57 7.39 -6.08
N ALA A 95 2.93 6.53 -6.85
CA ALA A 95 2.87 5.10 -6.61
C ALA A 95 2.98 4.35 -7.95
N PRO A 96 3.42 3.09 -7.98
CA PRO A 96 3.50 2.30 -9.19
C PRO A 96 2.11 1.84 -9.69
N PRO A 97 1.93 1.48 -10.99
CA PRO A 97 0.64 1.14 -11.61
C PRO A 97 -0.25 0.12 -10.89
N PRO A 98 0.25 -0.94 -10.24
CA PRO A 98 -0.62 -1.82 -9.45
C PRO A 98 -1.12 -1.19 -8.14
N LEU A 99 -0.50 -0.12 -7.66
CA LEU A 99 -0.88 0.61 -6.45
C LEU A 99 -1.69 1.88 -6.71
N HIS A 100 -1.85 2.30 -7.97
CA HIS A 100 -2.70 3.43 -8.35
C HIS A 100 -3.62 3.06 -9.50
N CYS A 101 -4.84 3.62 -9.51
CA CYS A 101 -5.74 3.43 -10.65
C CYS A 101 -5.17 4.20 -11.85
N SER A 102 -4.68 3.49 -12.87
CA SER A 102 -4.08 4.06 -14.09
C SER A 102 -5.05 4.91 -14.93
N GLY A 103 -6.35 4.89 -14.63
CA GLY A 103 -7.36 5.83 -15.16
C GLY A 103 -7.40 7.20 -14.47
N CYS A 104 -6.58 7.43 -13.44
CA CYS A 104 -6.56 8.65 -12.64
C CYS A 104 -5.26 9.44 -12.90
N GLN A 105 -4.98 9.76 -14.16
CA GLN A 105 -3.93 10.74 -14.48
C GLN A 105 -4.42 12.12 -14.05
N LEU A 106 -4.03 12.52 -12.83
CA LEU A 106 -4.10 13.90 -12.35
C LEU A 106 -3.19 14.78 -13.22
N ARG A 107 -3.65 15.16 -14.42
CA ARG A 107 -3.24 16.42 -15.02
C ARG A 107 -4.10 17.52 -14.41
N SER A 108 -3.42 18.36 -13.64
CA SER A 108 -3.80 19.69 -13.23
C SER A 108 -4.73 20.41 -14.21
N ALA A 109 -6.00 20.59 -13.83
CA ALA A 109 -6.81 21.81 -14.01
C ALA A 109 -8.28 21.55 -13.63
N HIS A 110 -8.71 22.13 -12.51
CA HIS A 110 -10.06 22.66 -12.32
C HIS A 110 -11.32 21.86 -12.66
N HIS A 111 -11.32 20.53 -12.64
CA HIS A 111 -12.58 19.78 -12.65
C HIS A 111 -12.65 18.70 -11.57
N ARG A 112 -13.61 18.88 -10.66
CA ARG A 112 -14.11 17.84 -9.75
C ARG A 112 -14.81 16.77 -10.59
N THR A 113 -14.06 15.86 -11.17
CA THR A 113 -14.61 14.59 -11.67
C THR A 113 -14.25 13.52 -10.64
N THR A 114 -15.17 13.31 -9.71
CA THR A 114 -15.17 12.13 -8.84
C THR A 114 -15.07 10.87 -9.70
N CYS A 115 -13.91 10.23 -9.70
CA CYS A 115 -13.71 8.93 -10.34
C CYS A 115 -14.64 7.91 -9.67
N GLN A 116 -15.71 7.51 -10.36
CA GLN A 116 -16.66 6.49 -9.89
C GLN A 116 -15.98 5.14 -9.65
N ARG A 117 -14.82 4.89 -10.28
CA ARG A 117 -13.99 3.67 -10.10
C ARG A 117 -13.23 3.64 -8.77
N CYS A 118 -12.92 4.80 -8.18
CA CYS A 118 -12.31 4.90 -6.84
C CYS A 118 -13.32 4.80 -5.70
N ARG A 119 -14.64 4.73 -5.99
CA ARG A 119 -15.67 4.64 -4.95
C ARG A 119 -15.81 3.24 -4.35
N TYR A 120 -15.39 2.20 -5.07
CA TYR A 120 -15.62 0.80 -4.67
C TYR A 120 -14.58 -0.14 -5.30
N HIS A 121 -13.41 -0.22 -4.70
CA HIS A 121 -12.89 -1.53 -4.39
C HIS A 121 -12.35 -1.44 -2.96
N ARG A 122 -13.24 -1.75 -2.02
CA ARG A 122 -12.85 -2.62 -0.91
C ARG A 122 -11.96 -3.66 -1.55
N TRP A 123 -10.67 -3.63 -1.24
CA TRP A 123 -9.66 -4.59 -1.65
C TRP A 123 -10.15 -5.98 -1.22
N GLN A 124 -11.08 -6.54 -1.99
CA GLN A 124 -11.66 -7.85 -1.76
C GLN A 124 -10.67 -8.81 -2.38
N TYR A 125 -9.77 -9.29 -1.53
CA TYR A 125 -9.14 -10.57 -1.76
C TYR A 125 -10.28 -11.59 -1.90
N ARG A 126 -10.55 -12.01 -3.13
CA ARG A 126 -11.40 -13.16 -3.40
C ARG A 126 -10.44 -14.35 -3.42
N ALA A 127 -10.21 -14.92 -2.25
CA ALA A 127 -9.57 -16.22 -2.14
C ALA A 127 -10.39 -17.20 -3.00
N HIS A 128 -9.73 -17.80 -3.99
CA HIS A 128 -10.24 -18.92 -4.77
C HIS A 128 -9.57 -20.19 -4.28
#